data_AF-A0A967WH04-F1
#
_entry.id   AF-A0A967WH04-F1
#
_cell.length_a   1.000
_cell.length_b   1.000
_cell.length_c   1.000
_cell.angle_alpha   90.00
_cell.angle_beta   90.00
_cell.angle_gamma   90.00
#
_symmetry.space_group_name_H-M   'P 1'
#
loop_
_entity.id
_entity.type
_entity.pdbx_description
1 polymer ?
#
loop_
_entity_poly.entity_id
_entity_poly.type
_entity_poly.pdbx_seq_one_letter_code
_entity_poly.pdbx_strand_id
1 'polypeptide(L)'
;YRDFVFQEGAGCIDCNGTGFRGRTAVTELLDLSDEIREMILAKRSGAEIKKQAKVEGMKFMREAALDKVRQGVSTLREINKVTF
;
A
#
# COMPACT_ATOMS: atom_id res chain seq x y z
N TYR A 1 -15.62 6.30 5.22
CA TYR A 1 -15.76 4.84 5.37
C TYR A 1 -17.06 4.41 6.04
N ARG A 2 -18.01 5.29 6.40
CA ARG A 2 -19.25 4.88 7.08
C ARG A 2 -20.09 3.89 6.26
N ASP A 3 -20.03 4.00 4.93
CA ASP A 3 -20.81 3.16 4.00
C ASP A 3 -19.96 2.08 3.31
N PHE A 4 -18.72 1.85 3.78
CA PHE A 4 -17.86 0.81 3.22
C PHE A 4 -17.91 -0.45 4.10
N VAL A 5 -18.30 -1.58 3.52
CA VAL A 5 -18.35 -2.86 4.21
C VAL A 5 -16.97 -3.50 4.18
N PHE A 6 -16.30 -3.53 5.34
CA PHE A 6 -15.03 -4.22 5.50
C PHE A 6 -15.25 -5.73 5.58
N GLN A 7 -14.39 -6.49 4.91
CA GLN A 7 -14.46 -7.95 4.88
C GLN A 7 -13.37 -8.55 5.77
N GLU A 8 -13.73 -9.63 6.48
CA GLU A 8 -12.82 -10.49 7.22
C GLU A 8 -13.18 -11.95 6.98
N GLY A 9 -12.18 -12.82 6.91
CA GLY A 9 -12.41 -14.26 6.79
C GLY A 9 -12.82 -14.85 8.15
N ALA A 10 -13.96 -15.54 8.20
CA ALA A 10 -14.47 -16.16 9.43
C ALA A 10 -13.59 -17.32 9.95
N GLY A 11 -12.73 -17.87 9.10
CA GLY A 11 -11.96 -19.08 9.40
C GLY A 11 -12.72 -20.35 9.02
N CYS A 12 -12.02 -21.32 8.43
CA CYS A 12 -12.54 -22.63 8.07
C CYS A 12 -11.40 -23.66 8.10
N ILE A 13 -11.72 -24.94 7.84
CA ILE A 13 -10.73 -26.01 7.83
C ILE A 13 -9.65 -25.78 6.76
N ASP A 14 -10.02 -25.26 5.58
CA ASP A 14 -9.09 -25.05 4.45
C ASP A 14 -8.06 -23.93 4.71
N CYS A 15 -8.39 -22.98 5.58
CA CYS A 15 -7.46 -21.93 6.00
C CYS A 15 -6.91 -22.15 7.41
N ASN A 16 -7.09 -23.35 7.98
CA ASN A 16 -6.70 -23.70 9.35
C ASN A 16 -7.21 -22.69 10.40
N GLY A 17 -8.43 -22.18 10.22
CA GLY A 17 -9.06 -21.22 11.11
C GLY A 17 -8.50 -19.79 11.07
N THR A 18 -7.54 -19.48 10.17
CA THR A 18 -6.89 -18.15 10.14
C THR A 18 -7.73 -17.07 9.48
N GLY A 19 -8.64 -17.45 8.59
CA GLY A 19 -9.35 -16.50 7.72
C GLY A 19 -8.55 -16.01 6.52
N PHE A 20 -7.32 -16.52 6.30
CA PHE A 20 -6.46 -16.14 5.18
C PHE A 20 -5.91 -17.35 4.44
N ARG A 21 -5.66 -17.21 3.13
CA ARG A 21 -4.95 -18.22 2.33
C ARG A 21 -4.00 -17.54 1.36
N GLY A 22 -2.73 -17.92 1.41
CA GLY A 22 -1.68 -17.30 0.60
C GLY A 22 -1.25 -15.93 1.12
N ARG A 23 -0.51 -15.20 0.29
CA ARG A 23 0.02 -13.86 0.58
C ARG A 23 -0.06 -13.00 -0.68
N THR A 24 -0.22 -11.69 -0.52
CA THR A 24 -0.16 -10.72 -1.61
C THR A 24 0.85 -9.63 -1.27
N ALA A 25 1.55 -9.11 -2.27
CA ALA A 25 2.46 -8.00 -2.10
C ALA A 25 1.70 -6.67 -2.08
N VAL A 26 2.17 -5.73 -1.27
CA VAL A 26 1.88 -4.31 -1.36
C VAL A 26 3.17 -3.63 -1.76
N THR A 27 3.12 -2.82 -2.82
CA THR A 27 4.30 -2.20 -3.40
C THR A 27 4.18 -0.69 -3.40
N GLU A 28 5.30 -0.04 -3.18
CA GLU A 28 5.52 1.39 -3.38
C GLU A 28 6.76 1.49 -4.26
N LEU A 29 6.59 2.04 -5.47
CA LEU A 29 7.64 2.04 -6.49
C LEU A 29 7.90 3.48 -6.91
N LEU A 30 9.12 3.94 -6.66
CA LEU A 30 9.59 5.25 -7.07
C LEU A 30 10.31 5.11 -8.42
N ASP A 31 9.71 5.68 -9.47
CA ASP A 31 10.40 5.81 -10.73
C ASP A 31 11.47 6.92 -10.62
N LEU A 32 12.71 6.59 -11.00
CA LEU A 32 13.79 7.57 -11.07
C LEU A 32 13.67 8.37 -12.36
N SER A 33 12.65 9.24 -12.43
CA SER A 33 12.50 10.23 -13.49
C SER A 33 13.71 11.18 -13.53
N ASP A 34 13.87 11.90 -14.63
CA ASP A 34 14.95 12.88 -14.75
C ASP A 34 14.83 13.96 -13.66
N GLU A 35 13.62 14.42 -13.34
CA GLU A 35 13.38 15.39 -12.28
C GLU A 35 13.78 14.85 -10.90
N ILE A 36 13.38 13.62 -10.57
CA ILE A 36 13.78 12.98 -9.31
C ILE A 36 15.30 12.79 -9.23
N ARG A 37 15.96 12.44 -10.33
CA ARG A 37 17.44 12.34 -10.37
C ARG A 37 18.10 13.69 -10.12
N GLU A 38 17.63 14.76 -10.75
CA GLU A 38 18.14 16.12 -10.50
C GLU A 38 17.93 16.55 -9.04
N MET A 39 16.77 16.23 -8.44
CA MET A 39 16.51 16.50 -7.03
C MET A 39 17.49 15.76 -6.10
N ILE A 40 17.84 14.51 -6.43
CA ILE A 40 18.84 13.74 -5.69
C ILE A 40 20.22 14.39 -5.82
N LEU A 41 20.64 14.78 -7.03
CA LEU A 41 21.92 15.47 -7.26
C LEU A 41 21.99 16.80 -6.52
N ALA A 42 20.88 17.54 -6.48
CA ALA A 42 20.74 18.78 -5.74
C ALA A 42 20.56 18.59 -4.21
N LYS A 43 20.63 17.34 -3.72
CA LYS A 43 20.46 16.97 -2.30
C LYS A 43 19.18 17.53 -1.68
N ARG A 44 18.08 17.55 -2.45
CA ARG A 44 16.76 17.92 -1.93
C ARG A 44 16.32 16.93 -0.87
N SER A 45 15.46 17.38 0.03
CA SER A 45 14.98 16.55 1.12
C SER A 45 14.13 15.40 0.60
N GLY A 46 14.08 14.29 1.35
CA GLY A 46 13.20 13.16 1.03
C GLY A 46 11.72 13.55 0.99
N ALA A 47 11.31 14.57 1.75
CA ALA A 47 9.94 15.10 1.71
C ALA A 47 9.62 15.77 0.37
N GLU A 48 10.57 16.52 -0.20
CA GLU A 48 10.42 17.12 -1.52
C GLU A 48 10.40 16.08 -2.62
N ILE A 49 11.32 15.11 -2.58
CA ILE A 49 11.35 13.98 -3.52
C ILE A 49 10.02 13.20 -3.46
N LYS A 50 9.52 12.92 -2.26
CA LYS A 50 8.23 12.24 -2.07
C LYS A 50 7.05 13.04 -2.63
N LYS A 51 7.05 14.36 -2.46
CA LYS A 51 6.02 15.24 -3.02
C LYS A 51 6.06 15.20 -4.55
N GLN A 52 7.26 15.26 -5.14
CA GLN A 52 7.43 15.18 -6.58
C GLN A 52 6.97 13.84 -7.13
N ALA A 53 7.39 12.73 -6.51
CA ALA A 53 6.97 11.40 -6.91
C ALA A 53 5.44 11.22 -6.87
N LYS A 54 4.77 11.82 -5.87
CA LYS A 54 3.30 11.86 -5.81
C LYS A 54 2.69 12.57 -7.02
N VAL A 55 3.27 13.70 -7.44
CA VAL A 55 2.82 14.45 -8.63
C VAL A 55 3.00 13.61 -9.89
N GLU A 56 4.08 12.84 -9.97
CA GLU A 56 4.37 11.89 -11.06
C GLU A 56 3.51 10.62 -11.03
N GLY A 57 2.59 10.49 -10.08
CA GLY A 57 1.64 9.37 -10.00
C GLY A 57 2.12 8.17 -9.19
N MET A 58 3.22 8.30 -8.45
CA MET A 58 3.66 7.28 -7.50
C MET A 58 2.55 6.99 -6.50
N LYS A 59 2.22 5.70 -6.38
CA LYS A 59 1.25 5.21 -5.40
C LYS A 59 1.96 4.77 -4.13
N PHE A 60 1.60 5.38 -3.01
CA PHE A 60 2.21 5.03 -1.74
C PHE A 60 1.71 3.69 -1.21
N MET A 61 2.52 3.04 -0.39
CA MET A 61 2.27 1.71 0.17
C MET A 61 0.91 1.64 0.86
N ARG A 62 0.56 2.67 1.64
CA ARG A 62 -0.73 2.74 2.35
C ARG A 62 -1.91 2.83 1.38
N GLU A 63 -1.79 3.60 0.31
CA GLU A 63 -2.83 3.75 -0.71
C GLU A 63 -3.00 2.45 -1.50
N ALA A 64 -1.89 1.84 -1.93
CA ALA A 64 -1.87 0.53 -2.58
C ALA A 64 -2.49 -0.57 -1.71
N ALA A 65 -2.21 -0.53 -0.41
CA ALA A 65 -2.76 -1.51 0.53
C ALA A 65 -4.26 -1.30 0.79
N LEU A 66 -4.73 -0.06 0.88
CA LEU A 66 -6.16 0.24 1.00
C LEU A 66 -6.94 -0.24 -0.23
N ASP A 67 -6.35 -0.22 -1.42
CA ASP A 67 -7.00 -0.78 -2.60
C ASP A 67 -7.16 -2.29 -2.53
N LYS A 68 -6.22 -3.01 -1.90
CA LYS A 68 -6.39 -4.44 -1.61
C LYS A 68 -7.56 -4.69 -0.66
N VAL A 69 -7.80 -3.81 0.31
CA VAL A 69 -8.99 -3.88 1.19
C VAL A 69 -10.26 -3.63 0.40
N ARG A 70 -10.28 -2.62 -0.47
CA ARG A 70 -11.42 -2.32 -1.35
C ARG A 70 -11.76 -3.46 -2.31
N GLN A 71 -10.75 -4.22 -2.73
CA GLN A 71 -10.88 -5.38 -3.60
C GLN A 71 -11.22 -6.69 -2.84
N GLY A 72 -11.30 -6.67 -1.51
CA GLY A 72 -11.54 -7.87 -0.70
C GLY A 72 -10.35 -8.85 -0.64
N VAL A 73 -9.15 -8.42 -1.03
CA VAL A 73 -7.94 -9.28 -1.07
C VAL A 73 -7.28 -9.40 0.30
N SER A 74 -7.41 -8.36 1.14
CA SER A 74 -6.87 -8.33 2.51
C SER A 74 -7.82 -7.57 3.44
N THR A 75 -7.60 -7.65 4.74
CA THR A 75 -8.43 -6.96 5.74
C THR A 75 -7.81 -5.63 6.16
N LEU A 76 -8.64 -4.73 6.69
CA LEU A 76 -8.15 -3.46 7.24
C LEU A 76 -7.15 -3.72 8.39
N ARG A 77 -7.42 -4.73 9.22
CA ARG A 77 -6.54 -5.14 10.32
C ARG A 77 -5.15 -5.55 9.81
N GLU A 78 -5.11 -6.40 8.79
CA GLU A 78 -3.83 -6.91 8.28
C GLU A 78 -3.03 -5.80 7.59
N ILE A 79 -3.70 -4.92 6.84
CA ILE A 79 -3.01 -3.79 6.22
C ILE A 79 -2.49 -2.80 7.27
N ASN A 80 -3.24 -2.52 8.33
CA ASN A 80 -2.76 -1.61 9.37
C ASN A 80 -1.49 -2.16 10.03
N LYS A 81 -1.41 -3.45 10.30
CA LYS A 81 -0.24 -4.12 10.89
C LYS A 81 1.05 -3.99 10.04
N VAL A 82 0.93 -3.85 8.72
CA VAL A 82 2.10 -3.78 7.81
C VAL A 82 2.40 -2.36 7.33
N THR A 83 1.53 -1.38 7.61
CA THR A 83 1.70 0.01 7.15
C THR A 83 1.79 1.04 8.29
N PHE A 84 1.57 0.63 9.54
CA PHE A 84 1.72 1.43 10.76
C PHE A 84 2.30 0.56 11.89
#